data_AF-A0A9E3SC09-F1
#
_entry.id   AF-A0A9E3SC09-F1
#
_cell.length_a   1.000
_cell.length_b   1.000
_cell.length_c   1.000
_cell.angle_alpha   90.00
_cell.angle_beta   90.00
_cell.angle_gamma   90.00
#
_symmetry.space_group_name_H-M   'P 1'
#
loop_
_entity.id
_entity.type
_entity.pdbx_description
1 polymer ?
#
loop_
_entity_poly.entity_id
_entity_poly.type
_entity_poly.pdbx_seq_one_letter_code
_entity_poly.pdbx_strand_id
1 'polypeptide(L)' 'MERITVIGAGNVGATCANVIAHKNLAKEVVLVDIKEGTAEGKALDIWQTAPINHFNTRV' A
#
# COMPACT_ATOMS: atom_id res chain seq x y z
N MET A 1 -15.32 1.42 0.71
CA MET A 1 -14.58 2.16 1.74
C MET A 1 -13.67 3.16 1.04
N GLU A 2 -13.56 4.41 1.50
CA GLU A 2 -12.74 5.41 0.78
C GLU A 2 -11.24 5.24 1.03
N ARG A 3 -10.82 5.07 2.29
CA ARG A 3 -9.40 5.07 2.67
C ARG A 3 -9.11 4.08 3.82
N ILE A 4 -7.95 3.44 3.77
CA ILE A 4 -7.36 2.69 4.90
C ILE A 4 -5.95 3.22 5.15
N THR A 5 -5.57 3.47 6.41
CA THR A 5 -4.22 3.89 6.77
C THR A 5 -3.51 2.77 7.51
N VAL A 6 -2.28 2.44 7.10
CA VAL A 6 -1.41 1.48 7.77
C VAL A 6 -0.23 2.23 8.38
N ILE A 7 -0.09 2.15 9.70
CA ILE A 7 0.97 2.80 10.46
C ILE A 7 2.09 1.79 10.70
N GLY A 8 3.26 2.05 10.10
CA GLY A 8 4.41 1.17 10.02
C GLY A 8 4.52 0.49 8.65
N ALA A 9 5.59 0.76 7.91
CA ALA A 9 5.93 0.19 6.60
C ALA A 9 6.98 -0.93 6.69
N GLY A 10 7.18 -1.53 7.87
CA GLY A 10 7.92 -2.77 8.04
C GLY A 10 7.27 -3.95 7.31
N ASN A 11 7.88 -5.14 7.38
CA ASN A 11 7.44 -6.31 6.60
C ASN A 11 5.93 -6.59 6.72
N VAL A 12 5.39 -6.59 7.94
CA VAL A 12 3.96 -6.87 8.18
C VAL A 12 3.07 -5.77 7.61
N GLY A 13 3.40 -4.50 7.84
CA GLY A 13 2.59 -3.38 7.37
C GLY A 13 2.61 -3.23 5.84
N ALA A 14 3.78 -3.43 5.23
CA ALA A 14 3.92 -3.46 3.77
C ALA A 14 3.10 -4.61 3.15
N THR A 15 3.18 -5.83 3.71
CA THR A 15 2.34 -6.96 3.24
C THR A 15 0.86 -6.68 3.46
N CYS A 16 0.48 -6.06 4.57
CA CYS A 16 -0.90 -5.68 4.84
C CYS A 16 -1.42 -4.72 3.76
N ALA A 17 -0.70 -3.63 3.49
CA ALA A 17 -1.04 -2.68 2.42
C ALA A 17 -1.11 -3.34 1.05
N ASN A 18 -0.17 -4.22 0.71
CA ASN A 18 -0.17 -4.95 -0.54
C ASN A 18 -1.42 -5.83 -0.71
N VAL A 19 -1.81 -6.57 0.33
CA VAL A 19 -3.01 -7.44 0.30
C VAL A 19 -4.28 -6.61 0.24
N ILE A 20 -4.35 -5.49 0.96
CA ILE A 20 -5.49 -4.56 0.89
C ILE A 20 -5.64 -4.04 -0.54
N ALA A 21 -4.54 -3.64 -1.19
CA ALA A 21 -4.55 -3.13 -2.55
C ALA A 21 -4.96 -4.20 -3.57
N HIS A 22 -4.38 -5.39 -3.51
CA HIS A 22 -4.72 -6.51 -4.40
C HIS A 22 -6.18 -6.94 -4.28
N LYS A 23 -6.77 -6.82 -3.09
CA LYS A 23 -8.18 -7.17 -2.85
C LYS A 23 -9.16 -6.02 -3.13
N ASN A 24 -8.66 -4.85 -3.56
CA ASN A 24 -9.46 -3.65 -3.80
C ASN A 24 -10.41 -3.29 -2.63
N LEU A 25 -9.94 -3.43 -1.39
CA LEU A 25 -10.79 -3.20 -0.21
C LEU A 25 -11.06 -1.71 0.05
N ALA A 26 -10.21 -0.82 -0.46
CA ALA A 26 -10.34 0.63 -0.38
C ALA A 26 -9.94 1.28 -1.71
N LYS A 27 -10.36 2.53 -1.94
CA LYS A 27 -9.88 3.30 -3.10
C LYS A 27 -8.44 3.80 -2.89
N GLU A 28 -8.07 4.06 -1.65
CA GLU A 28 -6.77 4.57 -1.23
C GLU A 28 -6.25 3.83 0.01
N VAL A 29 -4.98 3.45 -0.01
CA VAL A 29 -4.21 2.99 1.15
C VAL A 29 -3.14 4.03 1.43
N VAL A 30 -3.01 4.48 2.68
CA VAL A 30 -1.95 5.40 3.08
C VAL A 30 -0.95 4.64 3.94
N LEU A 31 0.30 4.58 3.51
CA LEU A 31 1.39 3.96 4.26
C LEU A 31 2.20 5.05 4.98
N VAL A 32 2.42 4.89 6.28
CA VAL A 32 3.18 5.86 7.10
C VAL A 32 4.30 5.11 7.82
N ASP A 33 5.50 5.68 7.86
CA ASP A 33 6.61 5.16 8.65
C ASP A 33 7.42 6.30 9.27
N ILE A 34 8.13 6.01 10.36
CA ILE A 34 9.04 6.96 11.01
C ILE A 34 10.35 7.11 10.23
N LYS A 35 10.73 6.07 9.48
CA LYS A 35 11.94 6.06 8.67
C LYS A 35 11.63 6.58 7.27
N GLU A 36 12.13 7.78 6.99
CA GLU A 36 12.05 8.44 5.69
C GLU A 36 12.44 7.50 4.53
N GLY A 37 11.68 7.56 3.44
CA GLY A 37 11.88 6.77 2.23
C GLY A 37 11.35 5.33 2.30
N THR A 38 11.02 4.82 3.50
CA THR A 38 10.54 3.43 3.64
C THR A 38 9.11 3.29 3.14
N ALA A 39 8.22 4.18 3.58
CA ALA A 39 6.81 4.11 3.19
C ALA A 39 6.64 4.43 1.71
N GLU A 40 7.38 5.42 1.21
CA GLU A 40 7.38 5.90 -0.17
C GLU A 40 7.89 4.81 -1.11
N GLY A 41 9.00 4.14 -0.77
CA GLY A 41 9.54 3.04 -1.56
C GLY A 41 8.58 1.85 -1.64
N LYS A 42 7.94 1.49 -0.53
CA LYS A 42 6.95 0.40 -0.49
C LYS A 42 5.66 0.73 -1.23
N ALA A 43 5.15 1.95 -1.08
CA ALA A 43 3.97 2.41 -1.82
C ALA A 43 4.22 2.41 -3.33
N LEU A 44 5.38 2.92 -3.77
CA LEU A 44 5.78 2.91 -5.18
C LEU A 44 5.88 1.49 -5.73
N ASP A 45 6.58 0.60 -5.02
CA ASP A 45 6.74 -0.81 -5.41
C ASP A 45 5.39 -1.50 -5.58
N ILE A 46 4.49 -1.36 -4.59
CA ILE A 46 3.13 -1.92 -4.66
C ILE A 46 2.40 -1.35 -5.89
N TRP A 47 2.34 -0.03 -6.05
CA TRP A 47 1.59 0.62 -7.12
C TRP A 47 2.10 0.29 -8.53
N GLN A 48 3.40 0.10 -8.70
CA GLN A 48 3.99 -0.33 -9.97
C GLN A 48 3.52 -1.73 -10.40
N THR A 49 3.16 -2.61 -9.46
CA THR A 49 2.60 -3.93 -9.79
C THR A 49 1.12 -3.89 -10.19
N ALA A 50 0.41 -2.78 -9.94
CA ALA A 50 -1.04 -2.67 -10.12
C ALA A 50 -1.55 -3.07 -11.52
N PRO A 51 -0.90 -2.66 -12.63
CA PRO A 51 -1.34 -3.04 -13.98
C PRO A 51 -1.24 -4.54 -14.26
N ILE A 52 -0.26 -5.21 -13.65
CA ILE A 52 0.00 -6.64 -13.82
C ILE A 52 -0.91 -7.48 -12.91
N ASN A 53 -1.10 -7.02 -11.67
CA ASN A 53 -1.90 -7.72 -10.66
C ASN A 53 -3.38 -7.31 -10.66
N HIS A 54 -3.79 -6.50 -11.64
CA HIS A 54 -5.18 -6.11 -11.91
C HIS A 54 -5.92 -5.48 -10.72
N PHE A 55 -5.26 -4.56 -10.02
CA PHE A 55 -5.91 -3.74 -8.98
C PHE A 55 -5.80 -2.24 -9.30
N ASN A 56 -6.67 -1.43 -8.68
CA ASN A 56 -6.71 0.02 -8.89
C ASN A 56 -6.71 0.83 -7.58
N THR A 57 -6.54 0.18 -6.44
CA THR A 57 -6.33 0.82 -5.14
C THR A 57 -5.03 1.63 -5.15
N ARG A 58 -5.12 2.95 -5.05
CA ARG A 58 -3.94 3.81 -4.92
C ARG A 58 -3.26 3.53 -3.58
N VAL A 59 -1.95 3.35 -3.58
CA VAL A 59 -1.12 3.19 -2.37
C VAL A 59 -0.14 4.35 -2.26
#